data_AF-A0A957L6N6-F1
#
_entry.id   AF-A0A957L6N6-F1
#
_cell.length_a   1.000
_cell.length_b   1.000
_cell.length_c   1.000
_cell.angle_alpha   90.00
_cell.angle_beta   90.00
_cell.angle_gamma   90.00
#
_symmetry.space_group_name_H-M   'P 1'
#
loop_
_entity.id
_entity.type
_entity.pdbx_description
1 polymer ?
#
loop_
_entity_poly.entity_id
_entity_poly.type
_entity_poly.pdbx_seq_one_letter_code
_entity_poly.pdbx_strand_id
1 'polypeptide(L)'
;AGIWQPNNPNDEFWFYAPSVFDDLMLVPEETFSSRIAPALDNEVNLATWYWIMDGSQVGTDDVNRLINGVGRIERQLQNLLPNSSTLLAPTDELHAYRRDVGSLSALLFAFNVPTIGLVLAFVGLVGSLTANQRRNEFAVLRSRGGTTFQVFIIALVELLLLGAIAYGLGTALSLVLTQSISQARSFMDFSADVPLRVALNDEALLAGLLAVSLAILAQLVPILA
;
A
#
# COMPACT_ATOMS: atom_id res chain seq x y z
N ALA A 1 -21.64 -42.62 -15.59
CA ALA A 1 -20.52 -42.35 -16.53
C ALA A 1 -21.11 -41.62 -17.73
N GLY A 2 -20.47 -40.53 -18.17
CA GLY A 2 -20.94 -39.73 -19.30
C GLY A 2 -19.81 -39.40 -20.24
N ILE A 3 -20.16 -39.03 -21.48
CA ILE A 3 -19.24 -38.43 -22.44
C ILE A 3 -19.17 -36.94 -22.12
N TRP A 4 -17.98 -36.39 -22.06
CA TRP A 4 -17.75 -34.97 -21.81
C TRP A 4 -16.96 -34.36 -22.98
N GLN A 5 -17.13 -33.05 -23.19
CA GLN A 5 -16.34 -32.28 -24.14
C GLN A 5 -16.12 -30.88 -23.55
N PRO A 6 -14.89 -30.34 -23.58
CA PRO A 6 -14.65 -28.99 -23.09
C PRO A 6 -15.32 -27.97 -24.02
N ASN A 7 -16.08 -27.03 -23.45
CA ASN A 7 -16.67 -25.92 -24.21
C ASN A 7 -15.57 -24.98 -24.77
N ASN A 8 -14.53 -24.75 -23.97
CA ASN A 8 -13.32 -24.01 -24.36
C ASN A 8 -12.10 -24.73 -23.76
N PRO A 9 -11.22 -25.33 -24.57
CA PRO A 9 -10.02 -26.02 -24.08
C PRO A 9 -8.96 -25.10 -23.44
N ASN A 10 -8.97 -23.81 -23.78
CA ASN A 10 -7.98 -22.82 -23.33
C ASN A 10 -8.50 -21.93 -22.18
N ASP A 11 -9.60 -22.32 -21.55
CA ASP A 11 -10.17 -21.58 -20.43
C ASP A 11 -9.26 -21.65 -19.20
N GLU A 12 -9.14 -20.54 -18.47
CA GLU A 12 -8.38 -20.47 -17.20
C GLU A 12 -8.95 -21.43 -16.14
N PHE A 13 -10.22 -21.84 -16.30
CA PHE A 13 -10.85 -22.90 -15.51
C PHE A 13 -10.03 -24.20 -15.44
N TRP A 14 -9.31 -24.55 -16.51
CA TRP A 14 -8.59 -25.82 -16.61
C TRP A 14 -7.24 -25.78 -15.89
N PHE A 15 -7.17 -26.41 -14.72
CA PHE A 15 -5.92 -26.58 -13.96
C PHE A 15 -4.97 -27.66 -14.52
N TYR A 16 -5.49 -28.55 -15.37
CA TYR A 16 -4.73 -29.46 -16.23
C TYR A 16 -5.23 -29.33 -17.66
N ALA A 17 -4.38 -29.66 -18.64
CA ALA A 17 -4.81 -29.76 -20.03
C ALA A 17 -6.03 -30.70 -20.12
N PRO A 18 -7.10 -30.34 -20.84
CA PRO A 18 -8.31 -31.16 -20.93
C PRO A 18 -8.04 -32.63 -21.30
N SER A 19 -7.02 -32.88 -22.12
CA SER A 19 -6.61 -34.24 -22.52
C SER A 19 -6.22 -35.16 -21.36
N VAL A 20 -5.83 -34.61 -20.20
CA VAL A 20 -5.51 -35.41 -18.99
C VAL A 20 -6.77 -36.09 -18.44
N PHE A 21 -7.95 -35.54 -18.70
CA PHE A 21 -9.23 -36.08 -18.24
C PHE A 21 -9.84 -37.09 -19.23
N ASP A 22 -9.22 -37.32 -20.39
CA ASP A 22 -9.72 -38.27 -21.40
C ASP A 22 -9.74 -39.71 -20.87
N ASP A 23 -8.75 -40.06 -20.06
CA ASP A 23 -8.60 -41.38 -19.44
C ASP A 23 -9.26 -41.47 -18.04
N LEU A 24 -9.99 -40.44 -17.61
CA LEU A 24 -10.61 -40.36 -16.30
C LEU A 24 -12.12 -40.53 -16.37
N MET A 25 -12.66 -41.32 -15.45
CA MET A 25 -14.10 -41.41 -15.26
C MET A 25 -14.60 -40.27 -14.37
N LEU A 26 -15.21 -39.26 -14.97
CA LEU A 26 -15.85 -38.17 -14.25
C LEU A 26 -17.20 -38.60 -13.69
N VAL A 27 -17.44 -38.30 -12.42
CA VAL A 27 -18.70 -38.57 -11.72
C VAL A 27 -19.16 -37.32 -10.98
N PRO A 28 -20.48 -37.11 -10.82
CA PRO A 28 -20.99 -36.04 -9.95
C PRO A 28 -20.48 -36.21 -8.51
N GLU A 29 -20.23 -35.09 -7.83
CA GLU A 29 -19.74 -35.06 -6.45
C GLU A 29 -20.61 -35.91 -5.51
N GLU A 30 -21.94 -35.81 -5.63
CA GLU A 30 -22.88 -36.59 -4.84
C GLU A 30 -22.73 -38.10 -5.06
N THR A 31 -22.42 -38.52 -6.29
CA THR A 31 -22.17 -39.95 -6.60
C THR A 31 -20.88 -40.42 -5.95
N PHE A 32 -19.84 -39.58 -5.97
CA PHE A 32 -18.58 -39.89 -5.31
C PHE A 32 -18.77 -40.02 -3.79
N SER A 33 -19.37 -39.02 -3.14
CA SER A 33 -19.50 -38.98 -1.67
C SER A 33 -20.45 -40.03 -1.10
N SER A 34 -21.55 -40.35 -1.79
CA SER A 34 -22.57 -41.27 -1.27
C SER A 34 -22.32 -42.75 -1.59
N ARG A 35 -21.63 -43.05 -2.70
CA ARG A 35 -21.51 -44.44 -3.20
C ARG A 35 -20.08 -44.93 -3.35
N ILE A 36 -19.15 -44.07 -3.75
CA ILE A 36 -17.77 -44.47 -4.06
C ILE A 36 -16.90 -44.34 -2.81
N ALA A 37 -16.89 -43.16 -2.18
CA ALA A 37 -16.06 -42.89 -1.00
C ALA A 37 -16.32 -43.85 0.19
N PRO A 38 -17.57 -44.25 0.53
CA PRO A 38 -17.80 -45.19 1.64
C PRO A 38 -17.42 -46.65 1.32
N ALA A 39 -17.25 -46.98 0.04
CA ALA A 39 -16.87 -48.32 -0.42
C ALA A 39 -15.34 -48.47 -0.59
N LEU A 40 -14.59 -47.40 -0.34
CA LEU A 40 -13.14 -47.30 -0.46
C LEU A 40 -12.51 -47.25 0.94
N ASP A 41 -11.52 -48.10 1.22
CA ASP A 41 -10.72 -48.10 2.44
C ASP A 41 -9.52 -47.13 2.32
N ASN A 42 -9.82 -45.81 2.30
CA ASN A 42 -8.82 -44.73 2.24
C ASN A 42 -7.96 -44.68 0.96
N GLU A 43 -8.41 -45.18 -0.20
CA GLU A 43 -7.62 -45.16 -1.44
C GLU A 43 -7.62 -43.82 -2.21
N VAL A 44 -7.79 -42.69 -1.52
CA VAL A 44 -7.66 -41.37 -2.17
C VAL A 44 -6.18 -41.05 -2.37
N ASN A 45 -5.68 -41.34 -3.57
CA ASN A 45 -4.29 -41.07 -3.96
C ASN A 45 -4.00 -39.56 -4.15
N LEU A 46 -4.96 -38.81 -4.70
CA LEU A 46 -4.80 -37.39 -4.97
C LEU A 46 -6.13 -36.65 -4.77
N ALA A 47 -6.08 -35.59 -3.97
CA ALA A 47 -7.13 -34.58 -3.88
C ALA A 47 -6.50 -33.22 -4.16
N THR A 48 -7.03 -32.52 -5.16
CA THR A 48 -6.52 -31.23 -5.60
C THR A 48 -7.65 -30.21 -5.60
N TRP A 49 -7.39 -29.04 -5.01
CA TRP A 49 -8.25 -27.88 -5.10
C TRP A 49 -7.51 -26.80 -5.87
N TYR A 50 -8.19 -26.21 -6.85
CA TYR A 50 -7.66 -25.12 -7.66
C TYR A 50 -8.59 -23.93 -7.60
N TRP A 51 -8.06 -22.77 -7.18
CA TRP A 51 -8.82 -21.55 -6.99
C TRP A 51 -8.29 -20.48 -7.93
N ILE A 52 -9.16 -19.99 -8.82
CA ILE A 52 -8.89 -18.83 -9.67
C ILE A 52 -9.41 -17.62 -8.93
N MET A 53 -8.51 -16.69 -8.60
CA MET A 53 -8.84 -15.47 -7.88
C MET A 53 -8.60 -14.27 -8.77
N ASP A 54 -9.55 -13.32 -8.78
CA ASP A 54 -9.38 -12.04 -9.45
C ASP A 54 -8.36 -11.18 -8.68
N GLY A 55 -7.17 -11.03 -9.27
CA GLY A 55 -6.08 -10.23 -8.73
C GLY A 55 -6.13 -8.74 -9.10
N SER A 56 -7.10 -8.29 -9.88
CA SER A 56 -7.14 -6.92 -10.45
C SER A 56 -7.14 -5.80 -9.40
N GLN A 57 -7.60 -6.11 -8.18
CA GLN A 57 -7.69 -5.14 -7.07
C GLN A 57 -6.54 -5.25 -6.06
N VAL A 58 -5.60 -6.18 -6.26
CA VAL A 58 -4.50 -6.41 -5.30
C VAL A 58 -3.46 -5.30 -5.43
N GLY A 59 -3.32 -4.47 -4.39
CA GLY A 59 -2.32 -3.41 -4.31
C GLY A 59 -1.04 -3.84 -3.59
N THR A 60 -0.06 -2.94 -3.57
CA THR A 60 1.20 -3.11 -2.81
C THR A 60 0.96 -3.36 -1.32
N ASP A 61 -0.07 -2.75 -0.75
CA ASP A 61 -0.37 -2.85 0.68
C ASP A 61 -0.96 -4.21 1.07
N ASP A 62 -1.57 -4.91 0.11
CA ASP A 62 -2.21 -6.20 0.32
C ASP A 62 -1.23 -7.38 0.29
N VAL A 63 -0.05 -7.19 -0.31
CA VAL A 63 0.97 -8.25 -0.50
C VAL A 63 1.34 -8.91 0.83
N ASN A 64 1.60 -8.12 1.87
CA ASN A 64 1.93 -8.66 3.19
C ASN A 64 0.77 -9.44 3.81
N ARG A 65 -0.47 -8.96 3.61
CA ARG A 65 -1.68 -9.64 4.09
C ARG A 65 -1.85 -10.98 3.38
N LEU A 66 -1.62 -11.03 2.07
CA LEU A 66 -1.72 -12.24 1.26
C LEU A 66 -0.67 -13.27 1.65
N ILE A 67 0.60 -12.88 1.75
CA ILE A 67 1.69 -13.76 2.19
C ILE A 67 1.38 -14.37 3.58
N ASN A 68 0.94 -13.54 4.52
CA ASN A 68 0.57 -14.01 5.87
C ASN A 68 -0.69 -14.89 5.85
N GLY A 69 -1.63 -14.64 4.94
CA GLY A 69 -2.82 -15.44 4.71
C GLY A 69 -2.47 -16.84 4.21
N VAL A 70 -1.65 -16.92 3.16
CA VAL A 70 -1.14 -18.18 2.59
C VAL A 70 -0.44 -18.99 3.67
N GLY A 71 0.50 -18.39 4.42
CA GLY A 71 1.19 -19.09 5.50
C GLY A 71 0.29 -19.54 6.66
N ARG A 72 -0.88 -18.93 6.86
CA ARG A 72 -1.89 -19.45 7.81
C ARG A 72 -2.62 -20.66 7.25
N ILE A 73 -3.00 -20.61 5.98
CA ILE A 73 -3.68 -21.73 5.29
C ILE A 73 -2.77 -22.94 5.27
N GLU A 74 -1.49 -22.79 4.90
CA GLU A 74 -0.52 -23.88 4.89
C GLU A 74 -0.39 -24.56 6.25
N ARG A 75 -0.25 -23.79 7.33
CA ARG A 75 -0.16 -24.34 8.69
C ARG A 75 -1.44 -25.06 9.10
N GLN A 76 -2.60 -24.52 8.72
CA GLN A 76 -3.88 -25.16 9.04
C GLN A 76 -4.07 -26.46 8.24
N LEU A 77 -3.66 -26.49 6.98
CA LEU A 77 -3.67 -27.70 6.14
C LEU A 77 -2.73 -28.77 6.71
N GLN A 78 -1.51 -28.41 7.12
CA GLN A 78 -0.58 -29.35 7.75
C GLN A 78 -1.12 -29.96 9.04
N ASN A 79 -1.90 -29.20 9.83
CA ASN A 79 -2.51 -29.70 11.05
C ASN A 79 -3.70 -30.64 10.78
N LEU A 80 -4.49 -30.38 9.74
CA LEU A 80 -5.69 -31.17 9.41
C LEU A 80 -5.35 -32.41 8.57
N LEU A 81 -4.38 -32.30 7.68
CA LEU A 81 -3.93 -33.36 6.78
C LEU A 81 -2.40 -33.52 6.90
N PRO A 82 -1.92 -34.17 7.97
CA PRO A 82 -0.51 -34.52 8.08
C PRO A 82 -0.12 -35.42 6.89
N ASN A 83 0.92 -35.03 6.16
CA ASN A 83 1.41 -35.65 4.91
C ASN A 83 0.71 -35.24 3.59
N SER A 84 -0.19 -34.25 3.55
CA SER A 84 -0.67 -33.70 2.28
C SER A 84 0.37 -32.75 1.65
N SER A 85 0.79 -33.02 0.41
CA SER A 85 1.84 -32.26 -0.25
C SER A 85 1.32 -31.11 -1.12
N THR A 86 1.99 -29.96 -0.98
CA THR A 86 2.14 -28.87 -1.94
C THR A 86 0.92 -27.97 -2.15
N LEU A 87 0.82 -26.92 -1.34
CA LEU A 87 0.11 -25.71 -1.76
C LEU A 87 1.00 -24.99 -2.79
N LEU A 88 0.59 -24.96 -4.06
CA LEU A 88 1.26 -24.18 -5.09
C LEU A 88 0.65 -22.78 -5.10
N ALA A 89 1.15 -21.90 -4.24
CA ALA A 89 0.80 -20.49 -4.22
C ALA A 89 1.92 -19.66 -4.87
N PRO A 90 1.61 -18.50 -5.50
CA PRO A 90 2.61 -17.64 -6.13
C PRO A 90 3.40 -16.82 -5.08
N THR A 91 3.88 -17.49 -4.02
CA THR A 91 4.58 -16.85 -2.90
C THR A 91 5.92 -16.28 -3.33
N ASP A 92 6.63 -16.96 -4.23
CA ASP A 92 7.94 -16.52 -4.70
C ASP A 92 7.83 -15.25 -5.54
N GLU A 93 6.80 -15.16 -6.39
CA GLU A 93 6.47 -13.96 -7.18
C GLU A 93 6.08 -12.80 -6.26
N LEU A 94 5.27 -13.04 -5.24
CA LEU A 94 4.90 -12.03 -4.25
C LEU A 94 6.12 -11.55 -3.43
N HIS A 95 7.05 -12.45 -3.10
CA HIS A 95 8.30 -12.10 -2.42
C HIS A 95 9.26 -11.31 -3.32
N ALA A 96 9.35 -11.64 -4.62
CA ALA A 96 10.10 -10.86 -5.60
C ALA A 96 9.51 -9.45 -5.73
N TYR A 97 8.20 -9.35 -5.94
CA TYR A 97 7.49 -8.07 -6.03
C TYR A 97 7.72 -7.19 -4.79
N ARG A 98 7.63 -7.77 -3.58
CA ARG A 98 7.92 -7.05 -2.33
C ARG A 98 9.35 -6.51 -2.26
N ARG A 99 10.34 -7.27 -2.75
CA ARG A 99 11.75 -6.84 -2.78
C ARG A 99 11.96 -5.69 -3.76
N ASP A 100 11.35 -5.77 -4.92
CA ASP A 100 11.47 -4.74 -5.97
C ASP A 100 10.81 -3.43 -5.52
N VAL A 101 9.58 -3.51 -4.99
CA VAL A 101 8.87 -2.36 -4.42
C VAL A 101 9.66 -1.73 -3.27
N GLY A 102 10.22 -2.54 -2.37
CA GLY A 102 11.02 -2.04 -1.25
C GLY A 102 12.29 -1.31 -1.71
N SER A 103 12.99 -1.86 -2.69
CA SER A 103 14.22 -1.27 -3.24
C SER A 103 13.94 0.04 -3.96
N LEU A 104 12.90 0.07 -4.80
CA LEU A 104 12.47 1.28 -5.51
C LEU A 104 12.04 2.37 -4.52
N SER A 105 11.25 2.00 -3.51
CA SER A 105 10.80 2.93 -2.47
C SER A 105 11.96 3.53 -1.69
N ALA A 106 12.95 2.70 -1.31
CA ALA A 106 14.14 3.16 -0.62
C ALA A 106 14.97 4.14 -1.47
N LEU A 107 15.12 3.87 -2.77
CA LEU A 107 15.85 4.74 -3.69
C LEU A 107 15.12 6.08 -3.89
N LEU A 108 13.81 6.05 -4.11
CA LEU A 108 12.99 7.25 -4.23
C LEU A 108 13.02 8.08 -2.94
N PHE A 109 12.95 7.41 -1.78
CA PHE A 109 13.07 8.09 -0.49
C PHE A 109 14.44 8.74 -0.33
N ALA A 110 15.53 8.01 -0.59
CA ALA A 110 16.89 8.54 -0.52
C ALA A 110 17.09 9.74 -1.46
N PHE A 111 16.49 9.71 -2.65
CA PHE A 111 16.51 10.84 -3.59
C PHE A 111 15.72 12.05 -3.09
N ASN A 112 14.60 11.83 -2.39
CA ASN A 112 13.74 12.90 -1.87
C ASN A 112 14.24 13.52 -0.56
N VAL A 113 15.00 12.80 0.26
CA VAL A 113 15.52 13.28 1.56
C VAL A 113 16.25 14.63 1.44
N PRO A 114 17.18 14.85 0.49
CA PRO A 114 17.83 16.15 0.30
C PRO A 114 16.84 17.28 -0.02
N THR A 115 15.85 17.02 -0.86
CA THR A 115 14.83 17.99 -1.24
C THR A 115 13.99 18.40 -0.04
N ILE A 116 13.57 17.43 0.79
CA ILE A 116 12.85 17.70 2.05
C ILE A 116 13.71 18.55 2.98
N GLY A 117 15.00 18.22 3.11
CA GLY A 117 15.95 19.00 3.91
C GLY A 117 16.05 20.46 3.45
N LEU A 118 16.13 20.69 2.14
CA LEU A 118 16.18 22.04 1.56
C LEU A 118 14.88 22.82 1.82
N VAL A 119 13.72 22.17 1.66
CA VAL A 119 12.41 22.79 1.95
C VAL A 119 12.32 23.16 3.42
N LEU A 120 12.74 22.29 4.35
CA LEU A 120 12.73 22.59 5.78
C LEU A 120 13.68 23.73 6.14
N ALA A 121 14.88 23.77 5.55
CA ALA A 121 15.82 24.86 5.75
C ALA A 121 15.24 26.20 5.24
N PHE A 122 14.59 26.18 4.07
CA PHE A 122 13.92 27.35 3.53
C PHE A 122 12.75 27.83 4.42
N VAL A 123 11.92 26.90 4.88
CA VAL A 123 10.82 27.20 5.82
C VAL A 123 11.35 27.78 7.13
N GLY A 124 12.43 27.22 7.68
CA GLY A 124 13.09 27.77 8.87
C GLY A 124 13.65 29.16 8.64
N LEU A 125 14.25 29.41 7.48
CA LEU A 125 14.75 30.74 7.09
C LEU A 125 13.61 31.76 7.00
N VAL A 126 12.52 31.42 6.31
CA VAL A 126 11.34 32.30 6.20
C VAL A 126 10.70 32.54 7.57
N GLY A 127 10.63 31.51 8.42
CA GLY A 127 10.21 31.63 9.81
C GLY A 127 11.08 32.62 10.59
N SER A 128 12.40 32.54 10.44
CA SER A 128 13.34 33.47 11.10
C SER A 128 13.19 34.91 10.61
N LEU A 129 12.99 35.12 9.31
CA LEU A 129 12.74 36.45 8.74
C LEU A 129 11.44 37.05 9.29
N THR A 130 10.39 36.23 9.36
CA THR A 130 9.08 36.65 9.87
C THR A 130 9.15 36.96 11.36
N ALA A 131 9.83 36.14 12.16
CA ALA A 131 10.05 36.39 13.58
C ALA A 131 10.81 37.70 13.82
N ASN A 132 11.85 37.97 13.01
CA ASN A 132 12.61 39.22 13.07
C ASN A 132 11.75 40.44 12.71
N GLN A 133 10.90 40.35 11.69
CA GLN A 133 9.98 41.44 11.32
C GLN A 133 8.96 41.74 12.42
N ARG A 134 8.44 40.69 13.08
CA ARG A 134 7.45 40.81 14.17
C ARG A 134 8.08 41.12 15.53
N ARG A 135 9.39 41.25 15.62
CA ARG A 135 10.10 41.52 16.89
C ARG A 135 9.62 42.80 17.57
N ASN A 136 9.29 43.83 16.79
CA ASN A 136 8.74 45.09 17.32
C ASN A 136 7.33 44.90 17.89
N GLU A 137 6.50 44.05 17.28
CA GLU A 137 5.16 43.72 17.78
C GLU A 137 5.24 42.96 19.11
N PHE A 138 6.16 41.99 19.19
CA PHE A 138 6.41 41.24 20.43
C PHE A 138 6.95 42.14 21.55
N ALA A 139 7.79 43.12 21.23
CA ALA A 139 8.27 44.10 22.20
C ALA A 139 7.12 44.97 22.75
N VAL A 140 6.17 45.37 21.90
CA VAL A 140 4.98 46.14 22.30
C VAL A 140 4.00 45.29 23.12
N LEU A 141 3.76 44.04 22.75
CA LEU A 141 2.94 43.11 23.52
C LEU A 141 3.53 42.88 24.92
N ARG A 142 4.86 42.71 25.01
CA ARG A 142 5.56 42.54 26.28
C ARG A 142 5.53 43.81 27.15
N SER A 143 5.66 45.00 26.56
CA SER A 143 5.57 46.26 27.31
C SER A 143 4.15 46.55 27.84
N ARG A 144 3.13 45.93 27.25
CA ARG A 144 1.73 45.97 27.72
C ARG A 144 1.38 44.83 28.69
N GLY A 145 2.38 44.11 29.21
CA GLY A 145 2.19 43.05 30.20
C GLY A 145 1.98 41.65 29.62
N GLY A 146 2.15 41.47 28.31
CA GLY A 146 2.09 40.15 27.66
C GLY A 146 3.25 39.25 28.07
N THR A 147 2.96 37.99 28.39
CA THR A 147 3.99 37.00 28.76
C THR A 147 4.59 36.34 27.51
N THR A 148 5.83 35.86 27.60
CA THR A 148 6.48 35.10 26.50
C THR A 148 5.66 33.87 26.10
N PHE A 149 4.96 33.26 27.05
CA PHE A 149 4.10 32.11 26.81
C PHE A 149 2.85 32.47 25.99
N GLN A 150 2.25 33.64 26.20
CA GLN A 150 1.12 34.11 25.39
C GLN A 150 1.54 34.35 23.93
N VAL A 151 2.71 34.95 23.71
CA VAL A 151 3.26 35.14 22.36
C VAL A 151 3.51 33.80 21.66
N PHE A 152 4.08 32.84 22.39
CA PHE A 152 4.28 31.49 21.87
C PHE A 152 2.98 30.80 21.47
N ILE A 153 1.94 30.87 22.31
CA ILE A 153 0.63 30.28 21.99
C ILE A 153 0.03 30.91 20.71
N ILE A 154 0.09 32.23 20.57
CA ILE A 154 -0.44 32.91 19.39
C ILE A 154 0.28 32.43 18.14
N ALA A 155 1.62 32.36 18.16
CA ALA A 155 2.41 31.87 17.05
C ALA A 155 2.13 30.38 16.75
N LEU A 156 1.99 29.55 17.78
CA LEU A 156 1.67 28.14 17.63
C LEU A 156 0.30 27.95 16.96
N VAL A 157 -0.72 28.70 17.39
CA VAL A 157 -2.07 28.64 16.79
C VAL A 157 -2.04 29.08 15.33
N GLU A 158 -1.33 30.16 15.00
CA GLU A 158 -1.14 30.61 13.61
C GLU A 158 -0.49 29.52 12.76
N LEU A 159 0.60 28.93 13.24
CA LEU A 159 1.32 27.86 12.54
C LEU A 159 0.50 26.58 12.40
N LEU A 160 -0.32 26.24 13.40
CA LEU A 160 -1.25 25.10 13.31
C LEU A 160 -2.34 25.33 12.27
N LEU A 161 -2.90 26.54 12.21
CA LEU A 161 -3.92 26.90 11.20
C LEU A 161 -3.33 26.86 9.79
N LEU A 162 -2.16 27.47 9.60
CA LEU A 162 -1.45 27.43 8.32
C LEU A 162 -1.03 26.00 7.95
N GLY A 163 -0.57 25.23 8.93
CA GLY A 163 -0.20 23.82 8.76
C GLY A 163 -1.37 22.94 8.36
N ALA A 164 -2.55 23.14 8.96
CA ALA A 164 -3.77 22.40 8.61
C ALA A 164 -4.23 22.69 7.18
N ILE A 165 -4.19 23.97 6.77
CA ILE A 165 -4.50 24.37 5.40
C ILE A 165 -3.48 23.79 4.42
N ALA A 166 -2.18 23.89 4.75
CA ALA A 166 -1.11 23.36 3.93
C ALA A 166 -1.19 21.84 3.78
N TYR A 167 -1.55 21.11 4.85
CA TYR A 167 -1.76 19.67 4.80
C TYR A 167 -2.91 19.31 3.86
N GLY A 168 -4.08 19.92 4.03
CA GLY A 168 -5.25 19.65 3.19
C GLY A 168 -5.01 19.97 1.71
N LEU A 169 -4.45 21.14 1.41
CA LEU A 169 -4.12 21.54 0.04
C LEU A 169 -2.99 20.69 -0.54
N GLY A 170 -1.97 20.36 0.26
CA GLY A 170 -0.86 19.51 -0.14
C GLY A 170 -1.30 18.11 -0.52
N THR A 171 -2.19 17.49 0.27
CA THR A 171 -2.78 16.18 -0.04
C THR A 171 -3.65 16.23 -1.30
N ALA A 172 -4.46 17.28 -1.48
CA ALA A 172 -5.27 17.41 -2.69
C ALA A 172 -4.38 17.59 -3.94
N LEU A 173 -3.34 18.41 -3.85
CA LEU A 173 -2.41 18.67 -4.94
C LEU A 173 -1.56 17.44 -5.27
N SER A 174 -1.14 16.68 -4.26
CA SER A 174 -0.36 15.45 -4.47
C SER A 174 -1.15 14.42 -5.27
N LEU A 175 -2.46 14.26 -5.03
CA LEU A 175 -3.30 13.36 -5.81
C LEU A 175 -3.32 13.72 -7.30
N VAL A 176 -3.52 15.00 -7.62
CA VAL A 176 -3.54 15.49 -9.00
C VAL A 176 -2.19 15.27 -9.68
N LEU A 177 -1.09 15.54 -8.96
CA LEU A 177 0.26 15.34 -9.47
C LEU A 177 0.57 13.86 -9.69
N THR A 178 0.24 12.99 -8.73
CA THR A 178 0.44 11.55 -8.86
C THR A 178 -0.38 10.98 -10.02
N GLN A 179 -1.62 11.43 -10.21
CA GLN A 179 -2.44 11.03 -11.35
C GLN A 179 -1.87 11.52 -12.68
N SER A 180 -1.28 12.71 -12.72
CA SER A 180 -0.62 13.24 -13.92
C SER A 180 0.65 12.45 -14.25
N ILE A 181 1.43 12.09 -13.23
CA ILE A 181 2.64 11.28 -13.37
C ILE A 181 2.28 9.85 -13.79
N SER A 182 1.19 9.27 -13.27
CA SER A 182 0.78 7.90 -13.61
C SER A 182 0.36 7.73 -15.07
N GLN A 183 -0.09 8.82 -15.72
CA GLN A 183 -0.44 8.83 -17.14
C GLN A 183 0.76 8.99 -18.07
N ALA A 184 1.94 9.35 -17.55
CA ALA A 184 3.13 9.62 -18.35
C ALA A 184 3.79 8.32 -18.86
N ARG A 185 3.71 8.08 -20.17
CA ARG A 185 4.41 6.99 -20.88
C ARG A 185 5.82 7.38 -21.30
N SER A 186 6.01 8.63 -21.71
CA SER A 186 7.27 9.23 -22.16
C SER A 186 7.23 10.75 -21.97
N PHE A 187 8.31 11.47 -22.24
CA PHE A 187 8.36 12.93 -22.13
C PHE A 187 7.28 13.56 -23.03
N MET A 188 6.29 14.24 -22.42
CA MET A 188 5.08 14.82 -23.05
C MET A 188 4.05 13.82 -23.63
N ASP A 189 4.21 12.52 -23.40
CA ASP A 189 3.24 11.50 -23.78
C ASP A 189 2.49 11.01 -22.54
N PHE A 190 1.25 11.50 -22.35
CA PHE A 190 0.39 11.18 -21.22
C PHE A 190 -0.70 10.15 -21.56
N SER A 191 -0.46 9.31 -22.57
CA SER A 191 -1.44 8.32 -23.05
C SER A 191 -1.31 6.93 -22.41
N ALA A 192 -0.56 6.80 -21.30
CA ALA A 192 -0.37 5.50 -20.67
C ALA A 192 -1.71 4.94 -20.14
N ASP A 193 -2.20 3.88 -20.76
CA ASP A 193 -3.34 3.09 -20.27
C ASP A 193 -2.85 2.00 -19.30
N VAL A 194 -2.12 2.43 -18.27
CA VAL A 194 -1.74 1.55 -17.16
C VAL A 194 -2.68 1.89 -16.01
N PRO A 195 -3.52 0.97 -15.53
CA PRO A 195 -4.41 1.18 -14.40
C PRO A 195 -3.62 1.25 -13.09
N LEU A 196 -2.82 2.29 -12.93
CA LEU A 196 -2.13 2.62 -11.69
C LEU A 196 -3.16 3.19 -10.73
N ARG A 197 -3.50 2.41 -9.71
CA ARG A 197 -4.42 2.83 -8.66
C ARG A 197 -3.75 3.89 -7.80
N VAL A 198 -4.12 5.15 -8.02
CA VAL A 198 -3.74 6.26 -7.13
C VAL A 198 -4.63 6.20 -5.91
N ALA A 199 -4.06 5.78 -4.78
CA ALA A 199 -4.73 5.72 -3.49
C ALA A 199 -3.95 6.53 -2.44
N LEU A 200 -4.70 7.12 -1.51
CA LEU A 200 -4.12 7.68 -0.30
C LEU A 200 -3.92 6.55 0.70
N ASN A 201 -2.66 6.29 1.03
CA ASN A 201 -2.29 5.29 2.03
C ASN A 201 -2.05 5.99 3.38
N ASP A 202 -2.31 5.27 4.47
CA ASP A 202 -2.13 5.78 5.83
C ASP A 202 -0.68 6.24 6.08
N GLU A 203 0.29 5.55 5.51
CA GLU A 203 1.71 5.92 5.59
C GLU A 203 2.00 7.29 4.94
N ALA A 204 1.36 7.58 3.80
CA ALA A 204 1.52 8.85 3.10
C ALA A 204 0.87 10.01 3.89
N LEU A 205 -0.30 9.76 4.48
CA LEU A 205 -0.98 10.73 5.34
C LEU A 205 -0.15 11.03 6.59
N LEU A 206 0.41 10.00 7.22
CA LEU A 206 1.30 10.14 8.39
C LEU A 206 2.59 10.87 8.02
N ALA A 207 3.21 10.55 6.88
CA ALA A 207 4.41 11.24 6.41
C ALA A 207 4.16 12.74 6.18
N GLY A 208 3.02 13.09 5.57
CA GLY A 208 2.61 14.50 5.40
C GLY A 208 2.41 15.20 6.74
N LEU A 209 1.81 14.52 7.72
CA LEU A 209 1.58 15.08 9.06
C LEU A 209 2.90 15.30 9.80
N LEU A 210 3.84 14.36 9.71
CA LEU A 210 5.19 14.52 10.24
C LEU A 210 5.93 15.69 9.58
N ALA A 211 5.83 15.84 8.26
CA ALA A 211 6.46 16.94 7.53
C ALA A 211 5.94 18.31 7.98
N VAL A 212 4.62 18.46 8.12
CA VAL A 212 4.01 19.70 8.64
C VAL A 212 4.42 19.95 10.09
N SER A 213 4.41 18.91 10.93
CA SER A 213 4.83 19.03 12.34
C SER A 213 6.28 19.50 12.45
N LEU A 214 7.18 18.92 11.65
CA LEU A 214 8.58 19.30 11.62
C LEU A 214 8.79 20.73 11.10
N ALA A 215 8.02 21.14 10.09
CA ALA A 215 8.03 22.51 9.59
C ALA A 215 7.56 23.53 10.63
N ILE A 216 6.51 23.22 11.40
CA ILE A 216 6.04 24.05 12.51
C ILE A 216 7.13 24.17 13.57
N LEU A 217 7.75 23.05 13.98
CA LEU A 217 8.85 23.07 14.93
C LEU A 217 10.03 23.92 14.44
N ALA A 218 10.41 23.80 13.17
CA ALA A 218 11.48 24.59 12.57
C ALA A 218 11.19 26.11 12.60
N GLN A 219 9.92 26.52 12.42
CA GLN A 219 9.51 27.92 12.50
C GLN A 219 9.36 28.46 13.93
N LEU A 220 9.15 27.58 14.92
CA LEU A 220 9.04 27.98 16.33
C LEU A 220 10.41 28.27 16.95
N VAL A 221 11.48 27.61 16.51
CA VAL A 221 12.84 27.79 17.07
C VAL A 221 13.28 29.27 17.06
N PRO A 222 13.17 30.04 15.96
CA PRO A 222 13.56 31.45 15.93
C PRO A 222 12.68 32.38 16.77
N ILE A 223 11.47 31.96 17.16
CA ILE A 223 10.53 32.78 17.96
C ILE A 223 10.90 32.73 19.45
N LEU A 224 11.47 31.60 19.88
CA LEU A 224 11.92 31.40 21.26
C LEU A 224 13.37 31.83 21.52
N ALA A 225 14.19 31.92 20.46
CA ALA A 225 15.59 32.36 20.50
C ALA A 225 15.72 33.88 20.55
#